data_AF-A0AAJ5X0X6-F1
#
_entry.id   AF-A0AAJ5X0X6-F1
#
_cell.length_a   1.000
_cell.length_b   1.000
_cell.length_c   1.000
_cell.angle_alpha   90.00
_cell.angle_beta   90.00
_cell.angle_gamma   90.00
#
_symmetry.space_group_name_H-M   'P 1'
#
loop_
_entity.id
_entity.type
_entity.pdbx_description
1 polymer ?
#
loop_
_entity_poly.entity_id
_entity_poly.type
_entity_poly.pdbx_seq_one_letter_code
_entity_poly.pdbx_strand_id
1 'polypeptide(L)'
;MADPKLSLDPNDYADVEIDDIDNPEWTDGDFAKARPLREVMPDLYARMTGEQDVALKLSAETIKAFAEEGEDWRERMAQALTDVARNKRAA
;
A
#
# COMPACT_ATOMS: atom_id res chain seq x y z
N MET A 1 11.89 -20.50 26.89
CA MET A 1 12.31 -20.84 25.52
C MET A 1 11.23 -20.32 24.60
N ALA A 2 11.56 -19.48 23.61
CA ALA A 2 10.58 -19.08 22.59
C ALA A 2 10.15 -20.34 21.81
N ASP A 3 8.91 -20.38 21.34
CA ASP A 3 8.46 -21.44 20.45
C ASP A 3 9.39 -21.43 19.22
N PRO A 4 10.06 -22.54 18.89
CA PRO A 4 10.90 -22.63 17.70
C PRO A 4 10.18 -22.18 16.41
N LYS A 5 8.84 -22.29 16.36
CA LYS A 5 8.00 -21.82 15.24
C LYS A 5 7.94 -20.30 15.07
N LEU A 6 8.36 -19.53 16.07
CA LEU A 6 8.37 -18.07 16.03
C LEU A 6 9.79 -17.48 15.86
N SER A 7 10.79 -18.31 15.52
CA SER A 7 12.12 -17.78 15.21
C SER A 7 12.09 -16.93 13.94
N LEU A 8 12.72 -15.77 13.96
CA LEU A 8 12.87 -14.90 12.78
C LEU A 8 14.24 -15.08 12.09
N ASP A 9 15.06 -16.04 12.54
CA ASP A 9 16.33 -16.36 11.89
C ASP A 9 16.07 -17.16 10.60
N PRO A 10 16.45 -16.65 9.41
CA PRO A 10 16.26 -17.36 8.14
C PRO A 10 16.91 -18.76 8.10
N ASN A 11 17.95 -19.01 8.89
CA ASN A 11 18.62 -20.32 8.95
C ASN A 11 17.83 -21.36 9.75
N ASP A 12 16.88 -20.94 10.59
CA ASP A 12 15.99 -21.83 11.34
C ASP A 12 14.85 -22.41 10.45
N TYR A 13 14.67 -21.88 9.24
CA TYR A 13 13.69 -22.35 8.25
C TYR A 13 14.26 -23.33 7.22
N ALA A 14 15.56 -23.66 7.30
CA ALA A 14 16.24 -24.34 6.20
C ALA A 14 15.82 -25.81 5.99
N ASP A 15 15.20 -26.47 6.97
CA ASP A 15 14.92 -27.92 6.93
C ASP A 15 13.56 -28.34 7.53
N VAL A 16 12.58 -27.44 7.61
CA VAL A 16 11.24 -27.76 8.14
C VAL A 16 10.24 -27.88 6.98
N GLU A 17 9.59 -29.04 6.82
CA GLU A 17 8.35 -29.11 6.06
C GLU A 17 7.31 -28.25 6.81
N ILE A 18 7.03 -27.05 6.28
CA ILE A 18 6.06 -26.12 6.85
C ILE A 18 4.65 -26.57 6.44
N ASP A 19 4.25 -27.77 6.88
CA ASP A 19 2.85 -28.18 6.87
C ASP A 19 2.25 -27.76 8.21
N ASP A 20 1.90 -26.48 8.30
CA ASP A 20 1.21 -25.95 9.48
C ASP A 20 -0.26 -26.36 9.43
N ILE A 21 -0.61 -27.35 10.25
CA ILE A 21 -1.98 -27.87 10.36
C ILE A 21 -3.00 -26.78 10.71
N ASP A 22 -2.57 -25.69 11.37
CA ASP A 22 -3.43 -24.56 11.73
C ASP A 22 -3.55 -23.52 10.59
N ASN A 23 -2.70 -23.59 9.57
CA ASN A 23 -2.71 -22.73 8.38
C ASN A 23 -2.44 -23.56 7.10
N PRO A 24 -3.41 -24.40 6.70
CA PRO A 24 -3.26 -25.24 5.51
C PRO A 24 -3.17 -24.40 4.22
N GLU A 25 -2.67 -25.01 3.16
CA GLU A 25 -2.63 -24.39 1.83
C GLU A 25 -4.04 -23.99 1.37
N TRP A 26 -4.13 -22.83 0.71
CA TRP A 26 -5.39 -22.35 0.15
C TRP A 26 -5.80 -23.20 -1.05
N THR A 27 -7.08 -23.58 -1.09
CA THR A 27 -7.67 -24.31 -2.21
C THR A 27 -8.38 -23.37 -3.19
N ASP A 28 -8.71 -23.87 -4.39
CA ASP A 28 -9.56 -23.15 -5.35
C ASP A 28 -10.91 -22.73 -4.74
N GLY A 29 -11.45 -23.55 -3.82
CA GLY A 29 -12.68 -23.26 -3.09
C GLY A 29 -12.55 -22.10 -2.09
N ASP A 30 -11.34 -21.86 -1.57
CA ASP A 30 -11.04 -20.74 -0.69
C ASP A 30 -10.87 -19.46 -1.49
N PHE A 31 -10.16 -19.52 -2.62
CA PHE A 31 -10.07 -18.40 -3.55
C PHE A 31 -11.44 -17.99 -4.12
N ALA A 32 -12.33 -18.95 -4.38
CA ALA A 32 -13.70 -18.66 -4.80
C ALA A 32 -14.51 -17.87 -3.75
N LYS A 33 -14.15 -17.98 -2.47
CA LYS A 33 -14.77 -17.25 -1.35
C LYS A 33 -13.98 -15.99 -0.96
N ALA A 34 -12.78 -15.80 -1.52
CA ALA A 34 -11.95 -14.65 -1.22
C ALA A 34 -12.68 -13.36 -1.59
N ARG A 35 -12.52 -12.34 -0.74
CA ARG A 35 -13.13 -11.02 -0.94
C ARG A 35 -12.05 -9.96 -0.96
N PRO A 36 -12.20 -8.90 -1.76
CA PRO A 36 -11.29 -7.76 -1.75
C PRO A 36 -11.10 -7.17 -0.35
N LEU A 37 -9.88 -6.74 -0.03
CA LEU A 37 -9.54 -6.16 1.27
C LEU A 37 -10.46 -4.99 1.65
N ARG A 38 -10.81 -4.14 0.67
CA ARG A 38 -11.74 -3.01 0.85
C ARG A 38 -13.13 -3.42 1.36
N GLU A 39 -13.56 -4.66 1.10
CA GLU A 39 -14.87 -5.18 1.48
C GLU A 39 -14.84 -5.85 2.86
N VAL A 40 -13.71 -6.47 3.22
CA VAL A 40 -13.57 -7.21 4.49
C VAL A 40 -12.95 -6.39 5.61
N MET A 41 -12.12 -5.40 5.28
CA MET A 41 -11.43 -4.53 6.22
C MET A 41 -11.41 -3.09 5.68
N PRO A 42 -12.59 -2.44 5.59
CA PRO A 42 -12.71 -1.11 4.97
C PRO A 42 -11.83 -0.05 5.64
N ASP A 43 -11.74 -0.06 6.97
CA ASP A 43 -10.95 0.91 7.72
C ASP A 43 -9.44 0.77 7.46
N LEU A 44 -8.95 -0.47 7.39
CA LEU A 44 -7.55 -0.73 7.07
C LEU A 44 -7.24 -0.31 5.63
N TYR A 45 -8.13 -0.64 4.69
CA TYR A 45 -7.99 -0.24 3.31
C TYR A 45 -7.96 1.29 3.16
N ALA A 46 -8.83 2.02 3.87
CA ALA A 46 -8.84 3.47 3.89
C ALA A 46 -7.53 4.05 4.43
N ARG A 47 -6.94 3.47 5.49
CA ARG A 47 -5.62 3.89 6.01
C ARG A 47 -4.48 3.66 5.03
N MET A 48 -4.54 2.57 4.25
CA MET A 48 -3.50 2.22 3.27
C MET A 48 -3.56 3.07 2.00
N THR A 49 -4.76 3.57 1.63
CA THR A 49 -5.00 4.25 0.35
C THR A 49 -5.36 5.72 0.48
N GLY A 50 -5.55 6.21 1.70
CA GLY A 50 -5.84 7.61 1.97
C GLY A 50 -4.68 8.55 1.65
N GLU A 51 -4.99 9.84 1.61
CA GLU A 51 -4.00 10.90 1.44
C GLU A 51 -2.99 10.89 2.59
N GLN A 52 -1.74 11.17 2.25
CA GLN A 52 -0.65 11.19 3.21
C GLN A 52 0.04 12.54 3.20
N ASP A 53 0.27 13.09 4.39
CA ASP A 53 1.11 14.25 4.57
C ASP A 53 2.58 13.86 4.37
N VAL A 54 3.22 14.48 3.39
CA VAL A 54 4.64 14.24 3.08
C VAL A 54 5.43 15.54 3.10
N ALA A 55 6.68 15.46 3.58
CA ALA A 55 7.61 16.58 3.50
C ALA A 55 8.22 16.66 2.09
N LEU A 56 7.58 17.45 1.21
CA LEU A 56 8.05 17.69 -0.17
C LEU A 56 8.61 19.11 -0.31
N LYS A 57 9.81 19.22 -0.89
CA LYS A 57 10.39 20.53 -1.26
C LYS A 57 9.99 20.88 -2.68
N LEU A 58 9.36 22.04 -2.85
CA LEU A 58 8.94 22.59 -4.13
C LEU A 58 9.65 23.93 -4.37
N SER A 59 9.87 24.30 -5.63
CA SER A 59 10.40 25.62 -5.96
C SER A 59 9.34 26.70 -5.68
N ALA A 60 9.79 27.92 -5.37
CA ALA A 60 8.89 29.06 -5.20
C ALA A 60 8.07 29.36 -6.46
N GLU A 61 8.65 29.12 -7.64
CA GLU A 61 7.99 29.27 -8.93
C GLU A 61 6.82 28.29 -9.08
N THR A 62 7.02 27.01 -8.75
CA THR A 62 5.95 26.00 -8.80
C THR A 62 4.81 26.36 -7.84
N ILE A 63 5.13 26.74 -6.61
CA ILE A 63 4.11 27.14 -5.62
C ILE A 63 3.31 28.33 -6.14
N LYS A 64 4.00 29.36 -6.66
CA LYS A 64 3.37 30.55 -7.21
C LYS A 64 2.44 30.22 -8.37
N ALA A 65 2.90 29.41 -9.33
CA ALA A 65 2.14 29.05 -10.52
C ALA A 65 0.80 28.39 -10.17
N PHE A 66 0.78 27.45 -9.22
CA PHE A 66 -0.47 26.83 -8.78
C PHE A 66 -1.29 27.77 -7.89
N ALA A 67 -0.68 28.50 -6.96
CA ALA A 67 -1.41 29.38 -6.04
C ALA A 67 -2.17 30.51 -6.76
N GLU A 68 -1.69 30.98 -7.91
CA GLU A 68 -2.40 31.95 -8.75
C GLU A 68 -3.72 31.41 -9.31
N GLU A 69 -3.90 30.08 -9.35
CA GLU A 69 -5.10 29.48 -9.91
C GLU A 69 -6.31 29.46 -8.95
N GLY A 70 -6.16 29.83 -7.67
CA GLY A 70 -7.25 30.01 -6.71
C GLY A 70 -7.23 29.09 -5.48
N GLU A 71 -8.38 28.98 -4.79
CA GLU A 71 -8.52 28.38 -3.45
C GLU A 71 -8.05 26.91 -3.39
N ASP A 72 -8.35 26.10 -4.41
CA ASP A 72 -8.02 24.66 -4.47
C ASP A 72 -6.70 24.34 -5.19
N TRP A 73 -5.68 25.19 -5.07
CA TRP A 73 -4.45 25.03 -5.84
C TRP A 73 -3.61 23.82 -5.41
N ARG A 74 -3.71 23.40 -4.14
CA ARG A 74 -2.94 22.26 -3.61
C ARG A 74 -3.52 20.94 -4.09
N GLU A 75 -4.84 20.84 -4.11
CA GLU A 75 -5.59 19.70 -4.62
C GLU A 75 -5.31 19.52 -6.12
N ARG A 76 -5.32 20.63 -6.88
CA ARG A 76 -4.95 20.61 -8.31
C ARG A 76 -3.51 20.20 -8.55
N MET A 77 -2.58 20.70 -7.74
CA MET A 77 -1.18 20.28 -7.80
C MET A 77 -1.04 18.77 -7.52
N ALA A 78 -1.72 18.24 -6.49
CA ALA A 78 -1.72 16.81 -6.18
C ALA A 78 -2.31 15.97 -7.31
N GLN A 79 -3.39 16.44 -7.95
CA GLN A 79 -4.00 15.78 -9.10
C GLN A 79 -3.04 15.76 -10.31
N ALA A 80 -2.37 16.87 -10.61
CA ALA A 80 -1.39 16.93 -11.69
C ALA A 80 -0.23 15.94 -11.49
N LEU A 81 0.28 15.83 -10.26
CA LEU A 81 1.31 14.85 -9.90
C LEU A 81 0.81 13.40 -10.08
N THR A 82 -0.43 13.14 -9.72
CA THR A 82 -1.08 11.83 -9.88
C THR A 82 -1.17 11.42 -11.35
N ASP A 83 -1.60 12.34 -12.23
CA ASP A 83 -1.74 12.05 -13.65
C ASP A 83 -0.39 11.82 -14.33
N VAL A 84 0.63 12.60 -13.97
CA VAL A 84 2.01 12.36 -14.44
C VAL A 84 2.51 10.98 -13.99
N ALA A 85 2.25 10.59 -12.73
CA ALA A 85 2.66 9.28 -12.22
C ALA A 85 1.95 8.12 -12.94
N ARG A 86 0.66 8.26 -13.27
CA ARG A 86 -0.09 7.27 -14.07
C ARG A 86 0.50 7.11 -15.47
N ASN A 87 0.76 8.22 -16.15
CA ASN A 87 1.31 8.20 -17.50
C ASN A 87 2.70 7.55 -17.54
N LYS A 88 3.54 7.76 -16.50
CA LYS A 88 4.85 7.11 -16.39
C LYS A 88 4.78 5.59 -16.21
N ARG A 89 3.70 5.05 -15.64
CA ARG A 89 3.52 3.60 -15.47
C ARG A 89 2.97 2.90 -16.70
N ALA A 90 2.36 3.66 -17.61
CA ALA A 90 1.77 3.14 -18.85
C ALA A 90 2.74 3.14 -20.04
N ALA A 91 3.89 3.81 -19.91
CA ALA A 91 4.97 3.85 -20.89
C ALA A 91 6.06 2.82 -20.55
#